data_AF-A0A7V4J279-F1
#
_entry.id   AF-A0A7V4J279-F1
#
_cell.length_a   1.000
_cell.length_b   1.000
_cell.length_c   1.000
_cell.angle_alpha   90.00
_cell.angle_beta   90.00
_cell.angle_gamma   90.00
#
_symmetry.space_group_name_H-M   'P 1'
#
loop_
_entity.id
_entity.type
_entity.pdbx_description
1 polymer ?
#
loop_
_entity_poly.entity_id
_entity_poly.type
_entity_poly.pdbx_seq_one_letter_code
_entity_poly.pdbx_strand_id
1 'polypeptide(L)' 'EVEGYTAELQEARCVKYKRAFELSDSVDVDGIKAQMKNGILKIILPKREEVKTRKITVVAEEK' A
#
# COMPACT_ATOMS: atom_id res chain seq x y z
N GLU A 1 -24.05 13.03 9.38
CA GLU A 1 -24.95 13.41 10.49
C GLU A 1 -26.05 12.37 10.54
N VAL A 2 -26.32 11.81 11.71
CA VAL A 2 -27.44 10.88 11.88
C VAL A 2 -28.63 11.75 12.30
N GLU A 3 -29.70 11.76 11.51
CA GLU A 3 -30.89 12.59 11.80
C GLU A 3 -31.40 12.31 13.23
N GLY A 4 -31.58 13.38 14.01
CA GLY A 4 -32.16 13.32 15.36
C GLY A 4 -31.19 13.08 16.52
N TYR A 5 -29.89 12.89 16.29
CA TYR A 5 -28.91 12.65 17.35
C TYR A 5 -27.81 13.73 17.39
N THR A 6 -27.48 14.20 18.59
CA THR A 6 -26.37 15.14 18.84
C THR A 6 -25.34 14.45 19.76
N ALA A 7 -24.05 14.62 19.48
CA ALA A 7 -22.99 14.08 20.32
C ALA A 7 -22.77 14.98 21.55
N GLU A 8 -22.87 14.43 22.76
CA GLU A 8 -22.56 15.15 24.01
C GLU A 8 -21.04 15.21 24.27
N LEU A 9 -20.32 14.17 23.84
CA LEU A 9 -18.86 14.09 23.91
C LEU A 9 -18.31 13.46 22.63
N GLN A 10 -17.26 14.06 22.09
CA GLN A 10 -16.54 13.53 20.94
C GLN A 10 -15.04 13.47 21.25
N GLU A 11 -14.54 12.27 21.54
CA GLU A 11 -13.12 12.06 21.85
C GLU A 11 -12.26 12.02 20.59
N ALA A 12 -12.78 11.43 19.51
CA ALA A 12 -12.10 11.32 18.23
C ALA A 12 -12.67 12.31 17.20
N ARG A 13 -11.80 13.15 16.64
CA ARG A 13 -12.20 14.08 15.57
C ARG A 13 -12.53 13.33 14.29
N CYS A 14 -13.66 13.70 13.69
CA CYS A 14 -13.93 13.38 12.30
C CYS A 14 -13.12 14.37 11.44
N VAL A 15 -12.16 13.86 10.67
CA VAL A 15 -11.28 14.70 9.83
C VAL A 15 -11.26 14.18 8.41
N LYS A 16 -11.12 15.10 7.45
CA LYS A 16 -10.72 14.75 6.09
C LYS A 16 -9.21 14.47 6.11
N TYR A 17 -8.82 13.26 5.75
CA TYR A 17 -7.41 12.86 5.74
C TYR A 17 -6.88 12.71 4.31
N LYS A 18 -5.69 13.26 4.05
CA LYS A 18 -4.96 13.09 2.78
C LYS A 18 -3.47 12.94 3.09
N ARG A 19 -2.83 11.98 2.42
CA ARG A 19 -1.38 11.80 2.43
C ARG A 19 -0.89 11.55 1.01
N ALA A 20 0.24 12.15 0.65
CA ALA A 20 0.92 11.94 -0.62
C ALA A 20 2.28 11.31 -0.34
N PHE A 21 2.70 10.43 -1.24
CA PHE A 21 4.01 9.78 -1.19
C PHE A 21 4.66 9.93 -2.56
N GLU A 22 5.95 10.23 -2.56
CA GLU A 22 6.77 10.17 -3.76
C GLU A 22 7.26 8.73 -3.94
N LEU A 23 7.06 8.18 -5.14
CA LEU A 23 7.45 6.81 -5.46
C LEU A 23 8.63 6.84 -6.41
N SER A 24 9.58 5.93 -6.21
CA SER A 24 10.68 5.74 -7.17
C SER A 24 10.18 5.15 -8.50
N ASP A 25 10.93 5.35 -9.57
CA ASP A 25 10.67 4.75 -10.89
C ASP A 25 10.70 3.21 -10.90
N SER A 26 11.16 2.56 -9.83
CA SER A 26 11.12 1.10 -9.71
C SER A 26 9.74 0.52 -9.44
N VAL A 27 8.73 1.34 -9.18
CA VAL A 27 7.35 0.90 -8.90
C VAL A 27 6.58 0.72 -10.21
N ASP A 28 5.89 -0.41 -10.32
CA ASP A 28 4.86 -0.63 -11.34
C ASP A 28 3.56 0.04 -10.86
N VAL A 29 3.24 1.18 -11.47
CA VAL A 29 2.10 2.03 -11.08
C VAL A 29 0.77 1.41 -11.50
N ASP A 30 0.73 0.74 -12.65
CA ASP A 30 -0.48 0.09 -13.16
C ASP A 30 -0.85 -1.14 -12.32
N GLY A 31 0.13 -1.77 -11.69
CA GLY A 31 -0.03 -2.93 -10.82
C GLY A 31 -0.42 -2.63 -9.35
N ILE A 32 -0.59 -1.36 -8.96
CA ILE A 32 -0.90 -1.00 -7.56
C ILE A 32 -2.24 -1.61 -7.12
N LYS A 33 -2.25 -2.24 -5.94
CA LYS A 33 -3.45 -2.83 -5.34
C LYS A 33 -3.70 -2.25 -3.95
N ALA A 34 -4.96 -2.15 -3.56
CA ALA A 34 -5.36 -1.67 -2.24
C ALA A 34 -6.42 -2.57 -1.60
N GLN A 35 -6.35 -2.72 -0.28
CA GLN A 35 -7.34 -3.43 0.52
C GLN A 35 -7.60 -2.67 1.83
N MET A 36 -8.87 -2.53 2.20
CA MET A 36 -9.27 -2.04 3.52
C MET A 36 -9.76 -3.22 4.36
N LYS A 37 -9.21 -3.40 5.55
CA LYS A 37 -9.68 -4.42 6.51
C LYS A 37 -9.51 -3.91 7.94
N ASN A 38 -10.57 -4.01 8.74
CA ASN A 38 -10.57 -3.62 10.16
C ASN A 38 -10.02 -2.19 10.41
N GLY A 39 -10.39 -1.23 9.56
CA GLY A 39 -9.92 0.16 9.67
C GLY A 39 -8.49 0.42 9.20
N ILE A 40 -7.81 -0.58 8.62
CA ILE A 40 -6.45 -0.44 8.09
C ILE A 40 -6.48 -0.49 6.56
N LEU A 41 -5.98 0.58 5.94
CA LEU A 41 -5.70 0.62 4.50
C LEU A 41 -4.33 0.00 4.22
N LYS A 42 -4.30 -1.14 3.54
CA LYS A 42 -3.08 -1.78 3.03
C LYS A 42 -2.94 -1.49 1.54
N ILE A 43 -1.80 -0.94 1.14
CA ILE A 43 -1.44 -0.66 -0.26
C ILE A 43 -0.27 -1.56 -0.65
N ILE A 44 -0.37 -2.22 -1.80
CA ILE A 44 0.66 -3.10 -2.36
C ILE A 44 1.24 -2.40 -3.59
N LEU A 45 2.53 -2.08 -3.54
CA LEU A 45 3.29 -1.44 -4.61
C LEU A 45 4.22 -2.49 -5.24
N PRO A 46 3.87 -3.09 -6.38
CA PRO A 46 4.75 -4.05 -7.04
C PRO A 46 5.99 -3.34 -7.61
N LYS A 47 7.11 -4.06 -7.63
CA LYS A 47 8.31 -3.61 -8.35
C LYS A 47 8.17 -3.93 -9.83
N ARG A 48 8.65 -3.04 -10.71
CA ARG A 48 8.75 -3.30 -12.15
C ARG A 48 9.59 -4.54 -12.43
N GLU A 49 9.21 -5.29 -13.45
CA GLU A 49 9.91 -6.52 -13.87
C GLU A 49 11.39 -6.25 -14.21
N GLU A 50 11.70 -5.10 -14.81
CA GLU A 50 13.06 -4.67 -15.16
C GLU A 50 14.00 -4.52 -13.94
N VAL A 51 13.42 -4.24 -12.75
CA VAL A 51 14.16 -4.05 -11.50
C VAL A 51 14.23 -5.34 -10.68
N LYS A 52 13.57 -6.42 -11.11
CA LYS A 52 13.73 -7.71 -10.44
C LYS A 52 15.13 -8.25 -10.70
N THR A 53 15.93 -8.33 -9.65
CA THR A 53 17.25 -8.94 -9.67
C THR A 53 17.16 -10.34 -10.27
N ARG A 54 17.90 -10.59 -11.36
CA ARG A 54 17.96 -11.92 -11.98
C ARG A 54 18.52 -12.91 -10.95
N LYS A 55 17.77 -13.96 -10.63
CA LYS A 55 18.33 -15.10 -9.91
C LYS A 55 19.29 -15.83 -10.86
N ILE A 56 20.58 -15.84 -10.54
CA ILE A 56 21.56 -16.64 -11.28
C ILE A 56 21.59 -18.02 -10.62
N THR A 57 21.11 -19.03 -11.35
CA THR A 57 21.23 -20.43 -10.92
C THR A 57 22.67 -20.88 -11.15
N VAL A 58 23.41 -21.16 -10.09
CA VAL A 58 24.76 -21.75 -10.19
C VAL A 58 24.60 -23.26 -10.31
N VAL A 59 25.02 -23.83 -11.44
CA VAL A 59 25.11 -25.29 -11.62
C VAL A 59 26.59 -25.65 -11.42
N ALA A 60 26.88 -26.47 -10.42
CA ALA A 60 28.22 -27.02 -10.22
C ALA A 60 28.35 -28.29 -11.07
N GLU A 61 29.35 -28.36 -11.95
CA GLU A 61 29.77 -29.62 -12.58
C GLU A 61 30.72 -30.35 -11.62
N GLU A 62 30.33 -31.54 -11.17
CA GLU A 62 31.23 -32.45 -10.47
C GLU A 62 32.14 -33.16 -11.48
N LYS A 63 33.41 -33.30 -11.11
CA LYS A 63 34.47 -33.94 -11.91
C LYS A 63 34.57 -35.43 -11.64
#